data_AF-A0A963LPD2-F1
#
_entry.id   AF-A0A963LPD2-F1
#
_cell.length_a   1.000
_cell.length_b   1.000
_cell.length_c   1.000
_cell.angle_alpha   90.00
_cell.angle_beta   90.00
_cell.angle_gamma   90.00
#
_symmetry.space_group_name_H-M   'P 1'
#
loop_
_entity.id
_entity.type
_entity.pdbx_description
1 polymer ?
#
loop_
_entity_poly.entity_id
_entity_poly.type
_entity_poly.pdbx_seq_one_letter_code
_entity_poly.pdbx_strand_id
1 'polypeptide(L)' 'GPIMAMAAKHTIVQVSEIVPLGELDPEVIVTPGIFVERVVPVPGKSAAAA' A
#
# COMPACT_ATOMS: atom_id res chain seq x y z
N GLY A 1 -11.32 -3.53 -2.47
CA GLY A 1 -10.87 -4.38 -1.35
C GLY A 1 -9.57 -5.07 -1.73
N PRO A 2 -8.66 -5.35 -0.76
CA PRO A 2 -7.29 -5.83 -1.01
C PRO A 2 -7.21 -7.30 -1.44
N ILE A 3 -8.16 -7.79 -2.25
CA ILE A 3 -8.23 -9.21 -2.69
C ILE A 3 -6.92 -9.63 -3.36
N MET A 4 -6.32 -8.73 -4.15
CA MET A 4 -5.04 -8.97 -4.82
C MET A 4 -3.85 -9.05 -3.85
N ALA A 5 -3.86 -8.29 -2.76
CA ALA A 5 -2.77 -8.29 -1.76
C ALA A 5 -2.83 -9.53 -0.85
N MET A 6 -4.04 -10.05 -0.59
CA MET A 6 -4.21 -11.25 0.23
C MET A 6 -3.94 -12.55 -0.53
N ALA A 7 -4.15 -12.56 -1.84
CA ALA A 7 -3.98 -13.76 -2.68
C ALA A 7 -2.55 -13.94 -3.20
N ALA A 8 -1.71 -12.92 -3.13
CA ALA A 8 -0.35 -12.98 -3.63
C ALA A 8 0.61 -13.64 -2.63
N LYS A 9 1.59 -14.41 -3.14
CA LYS A 9 2.69 -14.93 -2.32
C LYS A 9 3.64 -13.84 -1.84
N HIS A 10 3.79 -12.78 -2.64
CA HIS A 10 4.60 -11.60 -2.34
C HIS A 10 3.85 -10.36 -2.81
N THR A 11 3.65 -9.39 -1.90
CA THR A 11 2.96 -8.14 -2.19
C THR A 11 3.91 -6.96 -2.02
N ILE A 12 4.11 -6.23 -3.12
CA ILE A 12 4.91 -5.00 -3.16
C ILE A 12 3.96 -3.85 -3.53
N VAL A 13 3.88 -2.84 -2.68
CA VAL A 13 3.03 -1.67 -2.92
C VAL A 13 3.87 -0.45 -3.28
N GLN A 14 3.40 0.27 -4.28
CA GLN A 14 3.92 1.58 -4.64
C GLN A 14 3.10 2.63 -3.90
N VAL A 15 3.77 3.55 -3.21
CA VAL A 15 3.13 4.65 -2.48
C VAL A 15 3.71 5.98 -2.90
N SER A 16 2.90 7.04 -2.81
CA SER A 16 3.35 8.41 -3.08
C SER A 16 4.21 8.96 -1.94
N GLU A 17 3.89 8.57 -0.70
CA GLU A 17 4.56 9.03 0.51
C GLU A 17 4.64 7.91 1.56
N ILE A 18 5.64 7.99 2.43
CA ILE A 18 5.79 7.12 3.59
C ILE A 18 5.76 8.01 4.82
N VAL A 19 4.83 7.72 5.72
CA VAL A 19 4.63 8.47 6.96
C VAL A 19 5.04 7.64 8.19
N PRO A 20 5.46 8.28 9.29
CA PRO A 20 5.69 7.64 10.58
C PRO A 20 4.50 6.83 11.12
N LEU A 21 4.80 5.87 11.99
CA LEU A 21 3.80 5.05 12.66
C LEU A 21 2.88 5.91 13.54
N GLY A 22 1.57 5.71 13.40
CA GLY A 22 0.55 6.46 14.13
C GLY A 22 0.09 7.74 13.44
N GLU A 23 0.70 8.15 12.33
CA GLU A 23 0.21 9.28 11.53
C GLU A 23 -0.98 8.92 10.63
N LEU A 24 -1.12 7.65 10.25
CA LEU A 24 -2.30 7.14 9.56
C LEU A 24 -3.40 6.79 10.58
N ASP A 25 -4.60 7.33 10.36
CA ASP A 25 -5.78 6.97 11.14
C ASP A 25 -6.16 5.49 10.89
N PRO A 26 -6.25 4.64 11.93
CA PRO A 26 -6.64 3.25 11.78
C PRO A 26 -7.96 3.03 11.05
N GLU A 27 -8.92 3.96 11.17
CA GLU A 27 -10.24 3.87 10.54
C GLU A 27 -10.19 4.09 9.01
N VAL A 28 -9.08 4.64 8.49
CA VAL A 28 -8.89 4.86 7.04
C VAL A 28 -7.95 3.85 6.38
N ILE A 29 -7.45 2.85 7.11
CA ILE A 29 -6.56 1.82 6.56
C ILE A 29 -7.35 0.80 5.74
N VAL A 30 -7.29 0.93 4.41
CA VAL A 30 -7.97 0.01 3.47
C VAL A 30 -7.20 -1.30 3.26
N THR A 31 -5.86 -1.23 3.28
CA THR A 31 -4.98 -2.40 3.10
C THR A 31 -4.11 -2.56 4.33
N PRO A 32 -4.43 -3.51 5.22
CA PRO A 32 -3.61 -3.79 6.40
C PRO A 32 -2.17 -4.14 6.00
N GLY A 33 -1.20 -3.61 6.75
CA GLY A 33 0.23 -3.85 6.50
C GLY A 33 0.66 -5.31 6.59
N ILE A 34 -0.15 -6.18 7.22
CA ILE A 34 0.11 -7.63 7.28
C ILE A 34 0.11 -8.30 5.89
N PHE A 35 -0.59 -7.71 4.92
CA PHE A 35 -0.64 -8.21 3.54
C PHE A 35 0.42 -7.58 2.63
N VAL A 36 1.28 -6.72 3.18
CA VAL A 36 2.27 -5.95 2.43
C VAL A 36 3.66 -6.29 2.93
N GLU A 37 4.50 -6.84 2.06
CA GLU A 37 5.87 -7.22 2.44
C GLU A 37 6.87 -6.10 2.17
N ARG A 38 6.64 -5.30 1.11
CA ARG A 38 7.53 -4.21 0.72
C ARG A 38 6.73 -2.99 0.31
N VAL A 39 7.19 -1.83 0.77
CA VAL A 39 6.66 -0.51 0.43
C VAL A 39 7.73 0.23 -0.35
N VAL A 40 7.38 0.71 -1.54
CA VAL A 40 8.30 1.46 -2.41
C VAL A 40 7.74 2.86 -2.61
N PRO A 41 8.42 3.92 -2.11
CA PRO A 41 8.03 5.28 -2.39
C PRO A 41 8.41 5.62 -3.83
N VAL A 42 7.43 6.00 -4.63
CA VAL A 42 7.67 6.44 -6.01
C VAL A 42 7.05 7.83 -6.18
N PRO A 43 7.87 8.87 -6.41
CA PRO A 43 7.37 10.21 -6.67
C PRO A 43 6.51 10.21 -7.95
N GLY A 44 5.20 10.32 -7.77
CA GLY A 44 4.26 10.78 -8.79
C GLY A 44 4.36 10.14 -10.18
N LYS A 45 3.89 8.90 -10.31
CA LYS A 45 3.01 8.54 -11.44
C LYS A 45 1.84 7.77 -10.86
N SER A 46 0.70 8.43 -10.72
CA SER A 46 -0.59 7.73 -10.62
C SER A 46 -0.58 6.74 -11.77
N ALA A 47 -0.65 5.45 -11.46
CA ALA A 47 -0.66 4.41 -12.46
C ALA A 47 -1.91 4.61 -13.31
N ALA A 48 -1.74 5.29 -14.45
CA ALA A 48 -2.62 5.14 -15.57
C ALA A 48 -2.64 3.65 -15.93
N ALA A 49 -3.78 3.03 -15.68
CA ALA A 49 -4.22 1.85 -16.41
C ALA A 49 -5.56 2.22 -17.02
N ALA A 50 -5.60 2.10 -18.35
CA ALA A 50 -6.72 2.33 -19.25
C ALA A 50 -7.99 1.55 -18.87
#